data_AF-A0A930F7W9-F1
#
_entry.id   AF-A0A930F7W9-F1
#
_cell.length_a   1.000
_cell.length_b   1.000
_cell.length_c   1.000
_cell.angle_alpha   90.00
_cell.angle_beta   90.00
_cell.angle_gamma   90.00
#
_symmetry.space_group_name_H-M   'P 1'
#
loop_
_entity.id
_entity.type
_entity.pdbx_description
1 polymer ?
#
loop_
_entity_poly.entity_id
_entity_poly.type
_entity_poly.pdbx_seq_one_letter_code
_entity_poly.pdbx_strand_id
1 'polypeptide(L)'
;MEIHTNMNPTVQAQLESIQAGTGGIDFPDDLYELGSIVINNQTGEVVGIMGGRNWASGGSMLLDHATEQFKQPGSAIKPVLDYALAFEDLGWATSHTIVDKPVTYGNWTFNNFDNTKWGIVDLSKAVGLSLNTVAINTLQAVIDKSGVQRVTNYLTSLGFSQFKPELFDISFAIGGGNMRVSAQELAAATGVLINGGNYIKPHTINTIFYRNGQKEPYVAPTTGTSVLSPQAAYLASYLMRNAVDQNWGNYMYAIRKGYPVYGKTGTSDWGDAGLEYGIPVGAAKDEWMVGQTTKFTIAVWSGYEKAIAGADTYFSRWKLNMNIPGAIISTVLDTLESAYGTPGELAMPEGISKITHIKGLYPYVAPDDTIPSDYVATGLVKTEYAKLGTYTNLITTPQNLSSFTAAYDDNNDTVNFAWAPYPDAAKLVEESHDDKTFDISWITGPITYKARIVQNSAVVATINYTADQLSKVIDGLQPDTDTQVCGYYGYEKNDTVASNEVCVTFRTPVAKVAVPSYSDPRQYVEWGNANGITINRAVGDTIASMSGRVQDVRDSNGNSVIGKKVKKGSIVTVYIYF
;
A
#
# COMPACT_ATOMS: atom_id res chain seq x y z
N MET A 1 -59.92 10.15 0.39
CA MET A 1 -58.49 9.99 0.53
C MET A 1 -57.87 10.93 -0.46
N GLU A 2 -56.95 11.73 0.04
CA GLU A 2 -56.05 12.58 -0.72
C GLU A 2 -54.64 12.10 -0.35
N ILE A 3 -53.82 11.83 -1.37
CA ILE A 3 -52.49 11.24 -1.19
C ILE A 3 -51.50 12.24 -1.78
N HIS A 4 -50.61 12.75 -0.94
CA HIS A 4 -49.53 13.63 -1.36
C HIS A 4 -48.27 12.80 -1.51
N THR A 5 -47.55 13.01 -2.60
CA THR A 5 -46.28 12.33 -2.89
C THR A 5 -45.13 13.32 -2.88
N ASN A 6 -43.91 12.81 -2.85
CA ASN A 6 -42.68 13.59 -2.87
C ASN A 6 -42.15 13.86 -4.29
N MET A 7 -42.86 13.37 -5.31
CA MET A 7 -42.41 13.42 -6.71
C MET A 7 -42.30 14.87 -7.17
N ASN A 8 -41.11 15.26 -7.62
CA ASN A 8 -40.92 16.56 -8.25
C ASN A 8 -41.33 16.47 -9.73
N PRO A 9 -42.34 17.24 -10.19
CA PRO A 9 -42.83 17.12 -11.56
C PRO A 9 -41.77 17.39 -12.63
N THR A 10 -40.82 18.30 -12.38
CA THR A 10 -39.73 18.62 -13.33
C THR A 10 -38.73 17.46 -13.43
N VAL A 11 -38.29 16.93 -12.28
CA VAL A 11 -37.35 15.80 -12.25
C VAL A 11 -38.01 14.55 -12.86
N GLN A 12 -39.26 14.29 -12.50
CA GLN A 12 -40.00 13.15 -13.00
C GLN A 12 -40.23 13.24 -14.52
N ALA A 13 -40.60 14.42 -15.05
CA ALA A 13 -40.76 14.61 -16.49
C ALA A 13 -39.46 14.37 -17.27
N GLN A 14 -38.30 14.75 -16.70
CA GLN A 14 -37.00 14.45 -17.32
C GLN A 14 -36.75 12.94 -17.40
N LEU A 15 -37.00 12.20 -16.32
CA LEU A 15 -36.86 10.74 -16.30
C LEU A 15 -37.83 10.07 -17.29
N GLU A 16 -39.08 10.52 -17.34
CA GLU A 16 -40.08 10.03 -18.29
C GLU A 16 -39.67 10.28 -19.75
N SER A 17 -39.03 11.42 -20.05
CA SER A 17 -38.53 11.70 -21.39
C SER A 17 -37.41 10.75 -21.83
N ILE A 18 -36.49 10.41 -20.92
CA ILE A 18 -35.40 9.44 -21.15
C ILE A 18 -36.00 8.05 -21.39
N GLN A 19 -36.93 7.65 -20.54
CA GLN A 19 -37.69 6.40 -20.65
C GLN A 19 -38.43 6.26 -21.99
N ALA A 20 -38.92 7.37 -22.54
CA ALA A 20 -39.59 7.44 -23.84
C ALA A 20 -38.61 7.56 -25.03
N GLY A 21 -37.29 7.57 -24.80
CA GLY A 21 -36.28 7.76 -25.85
C GLY A 21 -36.23 9.17 -26.44
N THR A 22 -36.87 10.15 -25.78
CA THR A 22 -36.91 11.56 -26.23
C THR A 22 -36.02 12.48 -25.37
N GLY A 23 -35.45 11.96 -24.29
CA GLY A 23 -34.61 12.69 -23.34
C GLY A 23 -33.16 12.92 -23.78
N GLY A 24 -32.84 12.73 -25.06
CA GLY A 24 -31.50 12.98 -25.62
C GLY A 24 -30.44 11.95 -25.27
N ILE A 25 -30.85 10.72 -24.93
CA ILE A 25 -29.96 9.60 -24.62
C ILE A 25 -30.27 8.46 -25.58
N ASP A 26 -29.27 8.10 -26.38
CA ASP A 26 -29.37 6.98 -27.32
C ASP A 26 -29.09 5.66 -26.59
N PHE A 27 -29.84 4.63 -26.98
CA PHE A 27 -29.68 3.28 -26.44
C PHE A 27 -29.12 2.34 -27.53
N PRO A 28 -28.37 1.30 -27.15
CA PRO A 28 -27.67 0.46 -28.12
C PRO A 28 -28.59 -0.43 -28.94
N ASP A 29 -29.73 -0.82 -28.38
CA ASP A 29 -30.70 -1.74 -28.99
C ASP A 29 -32.06 -1.70 -28.24
N ASP A 30 -33.05 -2.40 -28.79
CA ASP A 30 -34.43 -2.47 -28.27
C ASP A 30 -34.60 -3.35 -27.02
N LEU A 31 -33.60 -4.17 -26.67
CA LEU A 31 -33.62 -5.07 -25.50
C LEU A 31 -32.96 -4.48 -24.27
N TYR A 32 -32.25 -3.36 -24.43
CA TYR A 32 -31.58 -2.65 -23.36
C TYR A 32 -32.59 -2.03 -22.38
N GLU A 33 -32.49 -2.38 -21.11
CA GLU A 33 -33.36 -1.88 -20.05
C GLU A 33 -32.61 -1.06 -19.02
N LEU A 34 -33.37 -0.30 -18.23
CA LEU A 34 -32.85 0.67 -17.28
C LEU A 34 -33.77 0.85 -16.08
N GLY A 35 -33.19 1.23 -14.95
CA GLY A 35 -33.90 1.53 -13.72
C GLY A 35 -33.21 2.67 -13.02
N SER A 36 -33.94 3.71 -12.63
CA SER A 36 -33.36 4.83 -11.89
C SER A 36 -34.28 5.35 -10.81
N ILE A 37 -33.66 5.85 -9.75
CA ILE A 37 -34.34 6.56 -8.69
C ILE A 37 -33.53 7.78 -8.28
N VAL A 38 -34.23 8.81 -7.79
CA VAL A 38 -33.65 9.99 -7.18
C VAL A 38 -34.23 10.14 -5.78
N ILE A 39 -33.36 10.12 -4.77
CA ILE A 39 -33.75 10.27 -3.36
C ILE A 39 -33.16 11.55 -2.76
N ASN A 40 -33.90 12.19 -1.87
CA ASN A 40 -33.39 13.25 -1.01
C ASN A 40 -32.60 12.61 0.16
N ASN A 41 -31.34 13.01 0.32
CA ASN A 41 -30.42 12.44 1.30
C ASN A 41 -30.80 12.77 2.75
N GLN A 42 -31.49 13.89 3.00
CA GLN A 42 -31.85 14.33 4.35
C GLN A 42 -33.20 13.79 4.83
N THR A 43 -34.07 13.37 3.90
CA THR A 43 -35.45 13.00 4.23
C THR A 43 -35.83 11.60 3.77
N GLY A 44 -35.08 10.97 2.85
CA GLY A 44 -35.46 9.69 2.23
C GLY A 44 -36.61 9.82 1.22
N GLU A 45 -37.01 11.03 0.88
CA GLU A 45 -38.09 11.27 -0.08
C GLU A 45 -37.66 10.87 -1.50
N VAL A 46 -38.46 10.06 -2.17
CA VAL A 46 -38.28 9.74 -3.61
C VAL A 46 -38.83 10.89 -4.43
N VAL A 47 -37.96 11.63 -5.12
CA VAL A 47 -38.35 12.81 -5.91
C VAL A 47 -38.45 12.52 -7.41
N GLY A 48 -37.93 11.38 -7.87
CA GLY A 48 -38.03 10.92 -9.25
C GLY A 48 -37.78 9.41 -9.35
N ILE A 49 -38.46 8.73 -10.26
CA ILE A 49 -38.34 7.29 -10.52
C ILE A 49 -38.52 6.96 -12.00
N MET A 50 -37.77 5.98 -12.47
CA MET A 50 -37.80 5.46 -13.85
C MET A 50 -37.69 3.94 -13.80
N GLY A 51 -38.76 3.23 -14.14
CA GLY A 51 -38.86 1.78 -13.97
C GLY A 51 -38.34 0.95 -15.14
N GLY A 52 -38.23 1.51 -16.34
CA GLY A 52 -37.88 0.73 -17.55
C GLY A 52 -38.31 1.45 -18.80
N ARG A 53 -37.72 1.15 -19.95
CA ARG A 53 -38.02 1.86 -21.20
C ARG A 53 -39.44 1.59 -21.70
N ASN A 54 -39.89 2.44 -22.63
CA ASN A 54 -41.13 2.23 -23.39
C ASN A 54 -42.38 2.09 -22.51
N TRP A 55 -42.36 2.71 -21.32
CA TRP A 55 -43.40 2.58 -20.30
C TRP A 55 -44.79 2.99 -20.78
N ALA A 56 -44.86 4.07 -21.56
CA ALA A 56 -46.11 4.58 -22.13
C ALA A 56 -46.81 3.58 -23.06
N SER A 57 -46.06 2.66 -23.69
CA SER A 57 -46.61 1.63 -24.58
C SER A 57 -46.89 0.28 -23.91
N GLY A 58 -46.19 -0.05 -22.81
CA GLY A 58 -46.32 -1.35 -22.13
C GLY A 58 -47.16 -1.34 -20.84
N GLY A 59 -47.36 -0.18 -20.21
CA GLY A 59 -48.18 -0.06 -19.00
C GLY A 59 -47.73 -0.98 -17.85
N SER A 60 -48.67 -1.54 -17.10
CA SER A 60 -48.42 -2.40 -15.92
C SER A 60 -47.85 -3.79 -16.24
N MET A 61 -47.53 -4.09 -17.50
CA MET A 61 -46.91 -5.36 -17.91
C MET A 61 -45.38 -5.29 -17.95
N LEU A 62 -44.80 -4.12 -17.73
CA LEU A 62 -43.35 -3.91 -17.70
C LEU A 62 -42.80 -4.14 -16.29
N LEU A 63 -41.56 -4.61 -16.22
CA LEU A 63 -40.85 -4.78 -14.96
C LEU A 63 -40.38 -3.43 -14.42
N ASP A 64 -40.62 -3.16 -13.12
CA ASP A 64 -40.03 -1.99 -12.45
C ASP A 64 -38.61 -2.30 -11.98
N HIS A 65 -37.63 -1.86 -12.76
CA HIS A 65 -36.22 -2.02 -12.49
C HIS A 65 -35.67 -1.08 -11.40
N ALA A 66 -36.41 -0.05 -11.02
CA ALA A 66 -35.98 0.87 -9.97
C ALA A 66 -36.24 0.28 -8.57
N THR A 67 -37.39 -0.36 -8.36
CA THR A 67 -37.81 -0.82 -7.03
C THR A 67 -38.06 -2.31 -6.90
N GLU A 68 -38.43 -3.02 -7.97
CA GLU A 68 -38.90 -4.42 -7.89
C GLU A 68 -37.92 -5.43 -8.50
N GLN A 69 -36.95 -5.00 -9.31
CA GLN A 69 -35.89 -5.86 -9.81
C GLN A 69 -34.62 -5.74 -8.96
N PHE A 70 -34.10 -6.89 -8.55
CA PHE A 70 -32.90 -6.97 -7.72
C PHE A 70 -31.77 -7.61 -8.51
N LYS A 71 -30.66 -6.88 -8.68
CA LYS A 71 -29.47 -7.35 -9.42
C LYS A 71 -28.22 -7.24 -8.55
N GLN A 72 -27.13 -7.85 -8.99
CA GLN A 72 -25.82 -7.65 -8.34
C GLN A 72 -25.39 -6.19 -8.57
N PRO A 73 -25.07 -5.41 -7.51
CA PRO A 73 -24.64 -4.02 -7.66
C PRO A 73 -23.22 -3.88 -8.25
N GLY A 74 -22.47 -4.99 -8.28
CA GLY A 74 -21.06 -4.96 -8.63
C GLY A 74 -20.29 -3.99 -7.72
N SER A 75 -19.26 -3.37 -8.28
CA SER A 75 -18.40 -2.43 -7.54
C SER A 75 -19.07 -1.16 -6.99
N ALA A 76 -20.35 -0.89 -7.29
CA ALA A 76 -21.06 0.27 -6.75
C ALA A 76 -21.19 0.23 -5.22
N ILE A 77 -21.15 -0.97 -4.62
CA ILE A 77 -21.27 -1.15 -3.18
C ILE A 77 -20.02 -0.79 -2.37
N LYS A 78 -18.83 -0.88 -3.00
CA LYS A 78 -17.52 -0.80 -2.32
C LYS A 78 -17.36 0.40 -1.36
N PRO A 79 -17.77 1.63 -1.74
CA PRO A 79 -17.68 2.79 -0.83
C PRO A 79 -18.47 2.60 0.46
N VAL A 80 -19.66 2.02 0.36
CA VAL A 80 -20.59 1.87 1.48
C VAL A 80 -20.23 0.65 2.33
N LEU A 81 -19.82 -0.46 1.71
CA LEU A 81 -19.53 -1.70 2.45
C LEU A 81 -18.08 -1.75 2.94
N ASP A 82 -17.11 -1.71 2.03
CA ASP A 82 -15.73 -2.04 2.39
C ASP A 82 -15.02 -0.85 3.02
N TYR A 83 -15.01 0.28 2.30
CA TYR A 83 -14.19 1.42 2.68
C TYR A 83 -14.79 2.18 3.87
N ALA A 84 -16.11 2.37 3.90
CA ALA A 84 -16.78 2.97 5.06
C ALA A 84 -16.58 2.14 6.33
N LEU A 85 -16.70 0.80 6.27
CA LEU A 85 -16.42 -0.04 7.44
C LEU A 85 -14.94 -0.03 7.82
N ALA A 86 -14.01 0.04 6.87
CA ALA A 86 -12.59 0.18 7.20
C ALA A 86 -12.28 1.49 7.93
N PHE A 87 -12.94 2.59 7.55
CA PHE A 87 -12.83 3.85 8.28
C PHE A 87 -13.47 3.77 9.68
N GLU A 88 -14.60 3.09 9.81
CA GLU A 88 -15.32 2.93 11.07
C GLU A 88 -14.54 2.06 12.06
N ASP A 89 -14.21 0.85 11.64
CA ASP A 89 -13.79 -0.26 12.50
C ASP A 89 -12.26 -0.41 12.57
N LEU A 90 -11.54 -0.05 11.50
CA LEU A 90 -10.08 -0.19 11.45
C LEU A 90 -9.35 1.13 11.72
N GLY A 91 -10.03 2.27 11.63
CA GLY A 91 -9.38 3.58 11.77
C GLY A 91 -8.43 3.90 10.61
N TRP A 92 -8.69 3.33 9.43
CA TRP A 92 -7.86 3.58 8.27
C TRP A 92 -7.94 5.05 7.80
N ALA A 93 -6.87 5.52 7.17
CA ALA A 93 -6.82 6.82 6.54
C ALA A 93 -7.23 6.69 5.07
N THR A 94 -7.68 7.77 4.43
CA THR A 94 -7.99 7.78 2.98
C THR A 94 -6.76 7.48 2.12
N SER A 95 -5.57 7.61 2.69
CA SER A 95 -4.27 7.28 2.11
C SER A 95 -3.73 5.90 2.53
N HIS A 96 -4.51 5.10 3.26
CA HIS A 96 -4.11 3.73 3.60
C HIS A 96 -3.80 2.95 2.33
N THR A 97 -2.71 2.19 2.36
CA THR A 97 -2.21 1.49 1.18
C THR A 97 -2.37 -0.01 1.33
N ILE A 98 -2.82 -0.66 0.27
CA ILE A 98 -2.90 -2.12 0.17
C ILE A 98 -2.06 -2.56 -1.03
N VAL A 99 -1.45 -3.74 -0.92
CA VAL A 99 -0.79 -4.41 -2.04
C VAL A 99 -1.87 -5.06 -2.92
N ASP A 100 -2.09 -4.49 -4.10
CA ASP A 100 -2.97 -5.02 -5.14
C ASP A 100 -2.28 -6.16 -5.89
N LYS A 101 -2.82 -7.36 -5.69
CA LYS A 101 -2.42 -8.62 -6.35
C LYS A 101 -3.60 -9.58 -6.31
N PRO A 102 -3.66 -10.59 -7.20
CA PRO A 102 -4.72 -11.60 -7.14
C PRO A 102 -4.86 -12.17 -5.73
N VAL A 103 -6.10 -12.28 -5.26
CA VAL A 103 -6.42 -12.78 -3.91
C VAL A 103 -7.27 -14.04 -4.02
N THR A 104 -6.91 -15.05 -3.23
CA THR A 104 -7.61 -16.34 -3.23
C THR A 104 -8.33 -16.53 -1.91
N TYR A 105 -9.65 -16.78 -1.97
CA TYR A 105 -10.46 -17.15 -0.83
C TYR A 105 -11.21 -18.45 -1.14
N GLY A 106 -10.95 -19.48 -0.34
CA GLY A 106 -11.42 -20.83 -0.64
C GLY A 106 -10.89 -21.28 -2.01
N ASN A 107 -11.82 -21.64 -2.91
CA ASN A 107 -11.49 -22.12 -4.26
C ASN A 107 -11.51 -21.01 -5.33
N TRP A 108 -11.80 -19.76 -4.95
CA TRP A 108 -11.97 -18.66 -5.89
C TRP A 108 -10.78 -17.71 -5.84
N THR A 109 -10.27 -17.35 -7.02
CA THR A 109 -9.24 -16.32 -7.17
C THR A 109 -9.85 -15.10 -7.83
N PHE A 110 -9.79 -13.97 -7.13
CA PHE A 110 -10.31 -12.70 -7.60
C PHE A 110 -9.22 -11.88 -8.25
N ASN A 111 -9.55 -11.30 -9.40
CA ASN A 111 -8.68 -10.43 -10.18
C ASN A 111 -9.36 -9.07 -10.39
N ASN A 112 -8.56 -8.07 -10.74
CA ASN A 112 -9.08 -6.81 -11.26
C ASN A 112 -9.63 -7.02 -12.68
N PHE A 113 -10.60 -6.20 -13.08
CA PHE A 113 -11.21 -6.26 -14.40
C PHE A 113 -10.18 -6.11 -15.54
N ASP A 114 -9.14 -5.31 -15.33
CA ASP A 114 -8.04 -5.08 -16.27
C ASP A 114 -6.94 -6.15 -16.20
N ASN A 115 -7.08 -7.14 -15.31
CA ASN A 115 -6.07 -8.16 -14.97
C ASN A 115 -4.69 -7.59 -14.60
N THR A 116 -4.61 -6.29 -14.28
CA THR A 116 -3.37 -5.61 -13.94
C THR A 116 -3.09 -5.75 -12.45
N LYS A 117 -1.81 -5.95 -12.10
CA LYS A 117 -1.30 -5.89 -10.73
C LYS A 117 -0.74 -4.50 -10.51
N TRP A 118 -1.43 -3.69 -9.74
CA TRP A 118 -1.08 -2.29 -9.52
C TRP A 118 -0.04 -2.08 -8.41
N GLY A 119 0.42 -3.15 -7.77
CA GLY A 119 1.38 -3.08 -6.68
C GLY A 119 0.77 -2.34 -5.50
N ILE A 120 1.48 -1.37 -4.93
CA ILE A 120 0.94 -0.59 -3.83
C ILE A 120 0.00 0.49 -4.32
N VAL A 121 -1.22 0.45 -3.80
CA VAL A 121 -2.26 1.43 -4.12
C VAL A 121 -2.89 1.96 -2.86
N ASP A 122 -3.11 3.27 -2.81
CA ASP A 122 -3.93 3.89 -1.77
C ASP A 122 -5.43 3.72 -2.06
N LEU A 123 -6.26 3.90 -1.03
CA LEU A 123 -7.71 3.74 -1.16
C LEU A 123 -8.35 4.72 -2.16
N SER A 124 -7.78 5.91 -2.37
CA SER A 124 -8.30 6.89 -3.35
C SER A 124 -8.13 6.38 -4.77
N LYS A 125 -6.94 5.89 -5.12
CA LYS A 125 -6.67 5.23 -6.39
C LYS A 125 -7.51 3.95 -6.53
N ALA A 126 -7.65 3.16 -5.47
CA ALA A 126 -8.43 1.93 -5.51
C ALA A 126 -9.93 2.17 -5.80
N VAL A 127 -10.55 3.19 -5.20
CA VAL A 127 -11.93 3.59 -5.50
C VAL A 127 -12.05 4.17 -6.91
N GLY A 128 -11.11 5.02 -7.31
CA GLY A 128 -11.06 5.66 -8.63
C GLY A 128 -10.96 4.66 -9.79
N LEU A 129 -10.12 3.63 -9.63
CA LEU A 129 -9.93 2.52 -10.58
C LEU A 129 -10.86 1.34 -10.33
N SER A 130 -11.62 1.36 -9.22
CA SER A 130 -12.54 0.30 -8.83
C SER A 130 -11.88 -1.08 -8.66
N LEU A 131 -10.69 -1.13 -8.08
CA LEU A 131 -9.90 -2.36 -7.93
C LEU A 131 -10.62 -3.38 -7.05
N ASN A 132 -10.67 -4.64 -7.49
CA ASN A 132 -11.37 -5.73 -6.81
C ASN A 132 -10.55 -6.29 -5.66
N THR A 133 -9.25 -6.50 -5.89
CA THR A 133 -8.40 -7.16 -4.88
C THR A 133 -8.25 -6.30 -3.63
N VAL A 134 -8.14 -4.98 -3.81
CA VAL A 134 -8.10 -4.01 -2.70
C VAL A 134 -9.41 -4.00 -1.91
N ALA A 135 -10.56 -3.99 -2.58
CA ALA A 135 -11.87 -4.01 -1.93
C ALA A 135 -12.06 -5.28 -1.08
N ILE A 136 -11.70 -6.44 -1.63
CA ILE A 136 -11.76 -7.73 -0.94
C ILE A 136 -10.83 -7.74 0.28
N ASN A 137 -9.57 -7.33 0.14
CA ASN A 137 -8.63 -7.26 1.26
C ASN A 137 -9.09 -6.26 2.33
N THR A 138 -9.74 -5.17 1.94
CA THR A 138 -10.33 -4.19 2.84
C THR A 138 -11.45 -4.82 3.67
N LEU A 139 -12.42 -5.47 3.03
CA LEU A 139 -13.51 -6.13 3.74
C LEU A 139 -12.99 -7.29 4.61
N GLN A 140 -12.00 -8.04 4.14
CA GLN A 140 -11.39 -9.10 4.94
C GLN A 140 -10.72 -8.53 6.20
N ALA A 141 -9.99 -7.42 6.10
CA ALA A 141 -9.38 -6.79 7.27
C ALA A 141 -10.44 -6.34 8.29
N VAL A 142 -11.59 -5.84 7.84
CA VAL A 142 -12.75 -5.54 8.70
C VAL A 142 -13.27 -6.81 9.37
N ILE A 143 -13.41 -7.91 8.63
CA ILE A 143 -13.86 -9.21 9.17
C ILE A 143 -12.87 -9.74 10.20
N ASP A 144 -11.56 -9.66 9.93
CA ASP A 144 -10.52 -10.15 10.84
C ASP A 144 -10.52 -9.37 12.16
N LYS A 145 -10.83 -8.07 12.11
CA LYS A 145 -10.89 -7.20 13.29
C LYS A 145 -12.20 -7.30 14.06
N SER A 146 -13.32 -7.24 13.36
CA SER A 146 -14.66 -7.04 13.95
C SER A 146 -15.59 -8.26 13.84
N GLY A 147 -15.19 -9.27 13.07
CA GLY A 147 -15.98 -10.47 12.81
C GLY A 147 -17.07 -10.29 11.75
N VAL A 148 -17.47 -11.41 11.13
CA VAL A 148 -18.51 -11.45 10.08
C VAL A 148 -19.85 -10.88 10.59
N GLN A 149 -20.21 -11.12 11.85
CA GLN A 149 -21.47 -10.64 12.43
C GLN A 149 -21.59 -9.11 12.40
N ARG A 150 -20.48 -8.39 12.56
CA ARG A 150 -20.47 -6.92 12.47
C ARG A 150 -20.84 -6.46 11.05
N VAL A 151 -20.29 -7.11 10.04
CA VAL A 151 -20.53 -6.82 8.62
C VAL A 151 -21.98 -7.15 8.24
N THR A 152 -22.48 -8.33 8.63
CA THR A 152 -23.86 -8.73 8.31
C THR A 152 -24.89 -7.85 9.02
N ASN A 153 -24.67 -7.48 10.29
CA ASN A 153 -25.53 -6.51 10.98
C ASN A 153 -25.56 -5.15 10.27
N TYR A 154 -24.41 -4.68 9.79
CA TYR A 154 -24.34 -3.44 9.02
C TYR A 154 -25.14 -3.54 7.72
N LEU A 155 -24.95 -4.60 6.93
CA LEU A 155 -25.73 -4.85 5.71
C LEU A 155 -27.25 -4.91 5.98
N THR A 156 -27.69 -5.56 7.07
CA THR A 156 -29.10 -5.57 7.47
C THR A 156 -29.60 -4.16 7.80
N SER A 157 -28.77 -3.33 8.44
CA SER A 157 -29.13 -1.95 8.80
C SER A 157 -29.28 -1.00 7.60
N LEU A 158 -28.73 -1.37 6.43
CA LEU A 158 -28.87 -0.62 5.17
C LEU A 158 -30.19 -0.90 4.43
N GLY A 159 -31.05 -1.77 4.98
CA GLY A 159 -32.40 -1.99 4.45
C GLY A 159 -32.47 -2.82 3.16
N PHE A 160 -31.43 -3.60 2.85
CA PHE A 160 -31.44 -4.56 1.73
C PHE A 160 -32.46 -5.68 1.97
N SER A 161 -33.59 -5.65 1.30
CA SER A 161 -34.73 -6.55 1.53
C SER A 161 -34.46 -8.00 1.14
N GLN A 162 -33.57 -8.25 0.18
CA GLN A 162 -33.17 -9.59 -0.24
C GLN A 162 -31.98 -10.15 0.56
N PHE A 163 -31.34 -9.33 1.41
CA PHE A 163 -30.18 -9.77 2.16
C PHE A 163 -30.58 -10.65 3.34
N LYS A 164 -29.87 -11.77 3.49
CA LYS A 164 -29.94 -12.63 4.66
C LYS A 164 -28.52 -12.92 5.14
N PRO A 165 -28.22 -12.84 6.45
CA PRO A 165 -26.86 -13.04 6.97
C PRO A 165 -26.18 -14.33 6.51
N GLU A 166 -26.93 -15.43 6.36
CA GLU A 166 -26.42 -16.73 5.92
C GLU A 166 -25.99 -16.77 4.44
N LEU A 167 -26.38 -15.78 3.64
CA LEU A 167 -25.98 -15.66 2.23
C LEU A 167 -24.67 -14.88 2.06
N PHE A 168 -24.14 -14.30 3.14
CA PHE A 168 -22.93 -13.51 3.08
C PHE A 168 -21.71 -14.37 2.74
N ASP A 169 -20.94 -13.90 1.77
CA ASP A 169 -19.60 -14.38 1.46
C ASP A 169 -18.71 -13.20 1.05
N ILE A 170 -17.40 -13.42 0.98
CA ILE A 170 -16.42 -12.35 0.72
C ILE A 170 -16.63 -11.63 -0.63
N SER A 171 -17.30 -12.26 -1.60
CA SER A 171 -17.60 -11.66 -2.90
C SER A 171 -18.57 -10.47 -2.80
N PHE A 172 -19.26 -10.30 -1.66
CA PHE A 172 -20.04 -9.09 -1.38
C PHE A 172 -19.18 -7.82 -1.44
N ALA A 173 -17.88 -7.91 -1.16
CA ALA A 173 -16.95 -6.78 -1.30
C ALA A 173 -16.96 -6.19 -2.72
N ILE A 174 -17.24 -6.99 -3.73
CA ILE A 174 -17.32 -6.54 -5.13
C ILE A 174 -18.76 -6.56 -5.65
N GLY A 175 -19.76 -6.64 -4.76
CA GLY A 175 -21.17 -6.74 -5.10
C GLY A 175 -21.55 -8.02 -5.84
N GLY A 176 -20.75 -9.08 -5.70
CA GLY A 176 -20.94 -10.39 -6.33
C GLY A 176 -21.67 -11.40 -5.43
N GLY A 177 -21.50 -12.69 -5.76
CA GLY A 177 -22.11 -13.79 -5.01
C GLY A 177 -23.64 -13.70 -4.96
N ASN A 178 -24.21 -13.86 -3.77
CA ASN A 178 -25.65 -13.79 -3.52
C ASN A 178 -26.19 -12.37 -3.29
N MET A 179 -25.37 -11.33 -3.40
CA MET A 179 -25.84 -9.96 -3.17
C MET A 179 -26.83 -9.54 -4.26
N ARG A 180 -28.01 -9.07 -3.87
CA ARG A 180 -29.05 -8.59 -4.77
C ARG A 180 -29.66 -7.31 -4.18
N VAL A 181 -29.66 -6.24 -4.96
CA VAL A 181 -30.21 -4.93 -4.56
C VAL A 181 -31.03 -4.32 -5.69
N SER A 182 -32.04 -3.51 -5.34
CA SER A 182 -32.71 -2.62 -6.30
C SER A 182 -32.00 -1.28 -6.40
N ALA A 183 -32.34 -0.46 -7.42
CA ALA A 183 -31.79 0.89 -7.52
C ALA A 183 -32.19 1.77 -6.32
N GLN A 184 -33.42 1.61 -5.82
CA GLN A 184 -33.87 2.25 -4.57
C GLN A 184 -33.01 1.90 -3.36
N GLU A 185 -32.72 0.62 -3.18
CA GLU A 185 -31.91 0.15 -2.07
C GLU A 185 -30.46 0.65 -2.16
N LEU A 186 -29.86 0.59 -3.35
CA LEU A 186 -28.50 1.08 -3.55
C LEU A 186 -28.42 2.60 -3.37
N ALA A 187 -29.40 3.36 -3.86
CA ALA A 187 -29.49 4.80 -3.62
C ALA A 187 -29.55 5.12 -2.12
N ALA A 188 -30.43 4.43 -1.38
CA ALA A 188 -30.60 4.64 0.06
C ALA A 188 -29.34 4.30 0.86
N ALA A 189 -28.71 3.17 0.56
CA ALA A 189 -27.48 2.73 1.20
C ALA A 189 -26.32 3.70 0.91
N THR A 190 -26.22 4.22 -0.31
CA THR A 190 -25.19 5.23 -0.66
C THR A 190 -25.51 6.58 -0.02
N GLY A 191 -26.79 6.95 0.10
CA GLY A 191 -27.24 8.18 0.75
C GLY A 191 -26.79 8.31 2.21
N VAL A 192 -26.56 7.18 2.90
CA VAL A 192 -25.97 7.12 4.26
C VAL A 192 -24.66 7.91 4.34
N LEU A 193 -23.83 7.84 3.30
CA LEU A 193 -22.51 8.48 3.29
C LEU A 193 -22.61 10.02 3.29
N ILE A 194 -23.61 10.56 2.61
CA ILE A 194 -23.89 11.99 2.55
C ILE A 194 -24.65 12.46 3.79
N ASN A 195 -25.54 11.62 4.33
CA ASN A 195 -26.38 11.95 5.48
C ASN A 195 -25.71 11.70 6.85
N GLY A 196 -24.38 11.85 6.91
CA GLY A 196 -23.61 11.72 8.15
C GLY A 196 -23.71 10.35 8.82
N GLY A 197 -23.92 9.28 8.06
CA GLY A 197 -24.02 7.92 8.57
C GLY A 197 -25.44 7.47 8.96
N ASN A 198 -26.47 8.26 8.65
CA ASN A 198 -27.86 7.93 8.95
C ASN A 198 -28.58 7.33 7.74
N TYR A 199 -29.11 6.12 7.91
CA TYR A 199 -29.99 5.48 6.94
C TYR A 199 -31.42 5.98 7.11
N ILE A 200 -32.03 6.47 6.03
CA ILE A 200 -33.45 6.82 5.98
C ILE A 200 -34.11 5.93 4.93
N LYS A 201 -35.21 5.26 5.32
CA LYS A 201 -35.96 4.40 4.41
C LYS A 201 -36.59 5.25 3.29
N PRO A 202 -36.36 4.91 2.00
CA PRO A 202 -36.98 5.62 0.90
C PRO A 202 -38.51 5.56 0.95
N HIS A 203 -39.16 6.68 0.61
CA HIS A 203 -40.62 6.75 0.55
C HIS A 203 -41.14 7.76 -0.49
N THR A 204 -42.15 7.33 -1.24
CA THR A 204 -42.80 8.15 -2.27
C THR A 204 -44.00 8.92 -1.72
N ILE A 205 -44.72 8.34 -0.77
CA ILE A 205 -45.90 8.95 -0.14
C ILE A 205 -45.42 9.86 0.99
N ASN A 206 -45.82 11.12 0.95
CA ASN A 206 -45.58 12.09 2.00
C ASN A 206 -46.66 11.99 3.09
N THR A 207 -47.91 12.23 2.70
CA THR A 207 -49.05 12.33 3.62
C THR A 207 -50.30 11.70 3.00
N ILE A 208 -51.13 11.05 3.82
CA ILE A 208 -52.44 10.54 3.41
C ILE A 208 -53.53 11.16 4.30
N PHE A 209 -54.42 11.95 3.70
CA PHE A 209 -55.60 12.49 4.37
C PHE A 209 -56.81 11.57 4.14
N TYR A 210 -57.45 11.11 5.22
CA TYR A 210 -58.62 10.23 5.14
C TYR A 210 -59.92 11.03 4.92
N ARG A 211 -60.82 10.48 4.10
CA ARG A 211 -61.98 11.19 3.47
C ARG A 211 -63.08 11.63 4.47
N ASN A 212 -62.97 11.31 5.75
CA ASN A 212 -63.99 11.54 6.77
C ASN A 212 -63.44 12.13 8.10
N GLY A 213 -62.15 12.48 8.17
CA GLY A 213 -61.53 13.06 9.39
C GLY A 213 -61.55 12.16 10.63
N GLN A 214 -62.00 10.90 10.53
CA GLN A 214 -62.10 9.99 11.67
C GLN A 214 -60.77 9.32 12.04
N LYS A 215 -59.72 9.55 11.23
CA LYS A 215 -58.38 9.03 11.44
C LYS A 215 -57.38 10.13 11.16
N GLU A 216 -56.39 10.27 12.05
CA GLU A 216 -55.25 11.15 11.85
C GLU A 216 -54.57 10.88 10.51
N PRO A 217 -54.07 11.91 9.81
CA PRO A 217 -53.30 11.71 8.59
C PRO A 217 -52.11 10.79 8.83
N TYR A 218 -51.85 9.89 7.88
CA TYR A 218 -50.54 9.24 7.84
C TYR A 218 -49.51 10.27 7.37
N VAL A 219 -48.38 10.38 8.07
CA VAL A 219 -47.21 11.18 7.66
C VAL A 219 -46.02 10.24 7.62
N ALA A 220 -45.28 10.25 6.52
CA ALA A 220 -44.12 9.39 6.36
C ALA A 220 -42.99 9.77 7.34
N PRO A 221 -42.30 8.77 7.94
CA PRO A 221 -41.15 9.04 8.79
C PRO A 221 -39.95 9.49 7.94
N THR A 222 -39.37 10.64 8.29
CA THR A 222 -38.18 11.21 7.65
C THR A 222 -36.92 11.10 8.51
N THR A 223 -37.05 10.62 9.75
CA THR A 223 -35.92 10.43 10.67
C THR A 223 -35.15 9.16 10.35
N GLY A 224 -33.82 9.27 10.31
CA GLY A 224 -32.93 8.15 10.03
C GLY A 224 -32.47 7.37 11.26
N THR A 225 -31.88 6.20 11.00
CA THR A 225 -31.17 5.37 11.97
C THR A 225 -29.67 5.52 11.74
N SER A 226 -28.91 5.83 12.80
CA SER A 226 -27.45 5.89 12.72
C SER A 226 -26.87 4.49 12.51
N VAL A 227 -26.18 4.27 11.39
CA VAL A 227 -25.56 2.99 11.03
C VAL A 227 -24.03 3.08 10.86
N LEU A 228 -23.51 4.31 10.77
CA LEU A 228 -22.09 4.62 10.60
C LEU A 228 -21.77 5.94 11.34
N SER A 229 -20.53 6.15 11.77
CA SER A 229 -20.14 7.46 12.29
C SER A 229 -20.13 8.53 11.18
N PRO A 230 -20.39 9.82 11.51
CA PRO A 230 -20.28 10.91 10.54
C PRO A 230 -18.90 10.98 9.89
N GLN A 231 -17.83 10.65 10.65
CA GLN A 231 -16.46 10.68 10.15
C GLN A 231 -16.23 9.59 9.11
N ALA A 232 -16.61 8.34 9.37
CA ALA A 232 -16.45 7.27 8.38
C ALA A 232 -17.30 7.52 7.12
N ALA A 233 -18.53 8.05 7.28
CA ALA A 233 -19.40 8.47 6.18
C ALA A 233 -18.74 9.55 5.30
N TYR A 234 -18.14 10.57 5.93
CA TYR A 234 -17.41 11.62 5.24
C TYR A 234 -16.17 11.10 4.52
N LEU A 235 -15.35 10.26 5.16
CA LEU A 235 -14.13 9.72 4.55
C LEU A 235 -14.43 8.85 3.32
N ALA A 236 -15.50 8.04 3.35
CA ALA A 236 -15.97 7.29 2.19
C ALA A 236 -16.48 8.21 1.07
N SER A 237 -17.25 9.26 1.43
CA SER A 237 -17.68 10.29 0.48
C SER A 237 -16.48 11.00 -0.14
N TYR A 238 -15.45 11.33 0.62
CA TYR A 238 -14.21 11.94 0.12
C TYR A 238 -13.53 11.08 -0.95
N LEU A 239 -13.50 9.75 -0.77
CA LEU A 239 -12.99 8.85 -1.82
C LEU A 239 -13.87 8.90 -3.09
N MET A 240 -15.20 8.92 -2.93
CA MET A 240 -16.13 9.03 -4.06
C MET A 240 -16.02 10.38 -4.79
N ARG A 241 -15.72 11.47 -4.07
CA ARG A 241 -15.42 12.79 -4.66
C ARG A 241 -14.17 12.71 -5.54
N ASN A 242 -13.09 12.16 -5.00
CA ASN A 242 -11.84 11.97 -5.73
C ASN A 242 -12.00 11.07 -6.96
N ALA A 243 -12.89 10.09 -6.90
CA ALA A 243 -13.18 9.19 -8.02
C ALA A 243 -13.81 9.92 -9.22
N VAL A 244 -14.58 10.99 -8.97
CA VAL A 244 -15.20 11.85 -10.00
C VAL A 244 -14.23 12.94 -10.48
N ASP A 245 -13.51 13.59 -9.56
CA ASP A 245 -12.73 14.81 -9.83
C ASP A 245 -11.36 14.54 -10.45
N GLN A 246 -10.72 13.42 -10.12
CA GLN A 246 -9.41 13.11 -10.65
C GLN A 246 -9.51 12.30 -11.95
N ASN A 247 -8.46 12.37 -12.77
CA ASN A 247 -8.40 11.60 -14.01
C ASN A 247 -7.83 10.21 -13.75
N TRP A 248 -8.72 9.26 -13.48
CA TRP A 248 -8.36 7.84 -13.33
C TRP A 248 -8.57 7.02 -14.61
N GLY A 249 -9.04 7.64 -15.71
CA GLY A 249 -9.48 6.89 -16.89
C GLY A 249 -10.73 6.04 -16.66
N ASN A 250 -11.57 6.40 -15.66
CA ASN A 250 -12.83 5.73 -15.35
C ASN A 250 -14.01 6.39 -16.09
N TYR A 251 -15.25 5.94 -15.87
CA TYR A 251 -16.47 6.51 -16.48
C TYR A 251 -17.15 7.62 -15.67
N MET A 252 -16.67 7.89 -14.45
CA MET A 252 -17.29 8.87 -13.53
C MET A 252 -17.00 10.32 -13.93
N TYR A 253 -16.08 10.57 -14.87
CA TYR A 253 -15.90 11.93 -15.43
C TYR A 253 -17.18 12.49 -16.06
N ALA A 254 -18.10 11.64 -16.54
CA ALA A 254 -19.33 12.06 -17.21
C ALA A 254 -20.30 12.81 -16.28
N ILE A 255 -20.18 12.60 -14.96
CA ILE A 255 -21.04 13.24 -13.95
C ILE A 255 -20.36 14.43 -13.27
N ARG A 256 -19.15 14.81 -13.71
CA ARG A 256 -18.44 15.98 -13.17
C ARG A 256 -19.20 17.26 -13.56
N LYS A 257 -19.42 18.14 -12.59
CA LYS A 257 -20.12 19.42 -12.74
C LYS A 257 -19.29 20.57 -12.18
N GLY A 258 -19.80 21.80 -12.30
CA GLY A 258 -19.20 23.00 -11.68
C GLY A 258 -19.32 23.05 -10.15
N TYR A 259 -20.00 22.07 -9.55
CA TYR A 259 -20.21 21.92 -8.11
C TYR A 259 -19.85 20.50 -7.65
N PRO A 260 -19.74 20.25 -6.34
CA PRO A 260 -19.35 18.95 -5.82
C PRO A 260 -20.33 17.81 -6.14
N VAL A 261 -19.82 16.82 -6.89
CA VAL A 261 -20.46 15.54 -7.18
C VAL A 261 -19.59 14.40 -6.66
N TYR A 262 -20.24 13.39 -6.11
CA TYR A 262 -19.65 12.16 -5.58
C TYR A 262 -20.23 10.99 -6.37
N GLY A 263 -19.43 9.97 -6.68
CA GLY A 263 -19.98 8.85 -7.43
C GLY A 263 -19.18 7.57 -7.39
N LYS A 264 -19.83 6.51 -7.85
CA LYS A 264 -19.23 5.19 -8.01
C LYS A 264 -19.89 4.42 -9.14
N THR A 265 -19.08 3.76 -9.96
CA THR A 265 -19.53 2.77 -10.95
C THR A 265 -19.63 1.36 -10.36
N GLY A 266 -20.52 0.55 -10.91
CA GLY A 266 -20.61 -0.88 -10.65
C GLY A 266 -20.79 -1.66 -11.95
N THR A 267 -20.26 -2.87 -11.98
CA THR A 267 -20.39 -3.79 -13.11
C THR A 267 -20.45 -5.21 -12.58
N SER A 268 -21.40 -6.01 -13.06
CA SER A 268 -21.47 -7.46 -12.87
C SER A 268 -21.36 -8.15 -14.24
N ASP A 269 -20.99 -9.42 -14.25
CA ASP A 269 -20.88 -10.21 -15.49
C ASP A 269 -21.93 -11.34 -15.55
N TRP A 270 -21.97 -12.02 -16.69
CA TRP A 270 -22.85 -13.17 -16.91
C TRP A 270 -22.39 -14.46 -16.22
N GLY A 271 -21.17 -14.50 -15.69
CA GLY A 271 -20.49 -15.73 -15.30
C GLY A 271 -20.60 -16.80 -16.39
N ASP A 272 -20.69 -18.06 -15.97
CA ASP A 272 -20.84 -19.20 -16.89
C ASP A 272 -22.25 -19.29 -17.51
N ALA A 273 -23.25 -18.61 -16.92
CA ALA A 273 -24.63 -18.66 -17.38
C ALA A 273 -24.82 -18.03 -18.78
N GLY A 274 -23.93 -17.11 -19.18
CA GLY A 274 -23.96 -16.52 -20.52
C GLY A 274 -23.50 -17.47 -21.63
N LEU A 275 -22.70 -18.49 -21.30
CA LEU A 275 -22.01 -19.33 -22.29
C LEU A 275 -22.98 -20.12 -23.15
N GLU A 276 -24.10 -20.59 -22.59
CA GLU A 276 -25.12 -21.33 -23.34
C GLU A 276 -25.82 -20.46 -24.42
N TYR A 277 -25.75 -19.13 -24.28
CA TYR A 277 -26.31 -18.16 -25.23
C TYR A 277 -25.25 -17.57 -26.16
N GLY A 278 -24.00 -18.07 -26.12
CA GLY A 278 -22.90 -17.55 -26.92
C GLY A 278 -22.32 -16.23 -26.41
N ILE A 279 -22.61 -15.85 -25.16
CA ILE A 279 -22.04 -14.64 -24.54
C ILE A 279 -20.59 -14.91 -24.13
N PRO A 280 -19.63 -14.01 -24.45
CA PRO A 280 -18.22 -14.22 -24.09
C PRO A 280 -17.98 -14.31 -22.57
N VAL A 281 -16.97 -15.09 -22.17
CA VAL A 281 -16.51 -15.18 -20.77
C VAL A 281 -16.17 -13.78 -20.24
N GLY A 282 -16.69 -13.45 -19.05
CA GLY A 282 -16.45 -12.16 -18.40
C GLY A 282 -17.16 -10.97 -19.04
N ALA A 283 -18.04 -11.19 -20.02
CA ALA A 283 -18.83 -10.12 -20.60
C ALA A 283 -19.78 -9.54 -19.55
N ALA A 284 -19.78 -8.21 -19.44
CA ALA A 284 -20.62 -7.51 -18.48
C ALA A 284 -22.11 -7.72 -18.79
N LYS A 285 -22.89 -7.87 -17.71
CA LYS A 285 -24.33 -8.11 -17.71
C LYS A 285 -25.11 -6.90 -17.24
N ASP A 286 -24.67 -6.29 -16.13
CA ASP A 286 -25.29 -5.11 -15.54
C ASP A 286 -24.26 -3.99 -15.43
N GLU A 287 -24.66 -2.77 -15.79
CA GLU A 287 -23.94 -1.55 -15.45
C GLU A 287 -24.72 -0.77 -14.39
N TRP A 288 -23.97 -0.22 -13.44
CA TRP A 288 -24.48 0.64 -12.39
C TRP A 288 -23.67 1.93 -12.34
N MET A 289 -24.34 3.02 -12.03
CA MET A 289 -23.67 4.21 -11.50
C MET A 289 -24.53 4.81 -10.39
N VAL A 290 -23.88 5.23 -9.32
CA VAL A 290 -24.45 6.12 -8.31
C VAL A 290 -23.77 7.48 -8.41
N GLY A 291 -24.57 8.53 -8.39
CA GLY A 291 -24.13 9.92 -8.39
C GLY A 291 -24.84 10.69 -7.30
N GLN A 292 -24.12 11.50 -6.56
CA GLN A 292 -24.64 12.20 -5.39
C GLN A 292 -24.20 13.65 -5.36
N THR A 293 -25.04 14.45 -4.73
CA THR A 293 -24.72 15.78 -4.22
C THR A 293 -24.97 15.76 -2.72
N THR A 294 -24.77 16.87 -2.03
CA THR A 294 -25.15 16.97 -0.61
C THR A 294 -26.65 16.81 -0.37
N LYS A 295 -27.50 17.07 -1.38
CA LYS A 295 -28.96 17.01 -1.28
C LYS A 295 -29.58 15.72 -1.81
N PHE A 296 -29.05 15.18 -2.91
CA PHE A 296 -29.70 14.07 -3.63
C PHE A 296 -28.74 12.93 -3.95
N THR A 297 -29.26 11.70 -3.99
CA THR A 297 -28.60 10.53 -4.54
C THR A 297 -29.40 10.00 -5.72
N ILE A 298 -28.73 9.76 -6.84
CA ILE A 298 -29.26 9.15 -8.04
C ILE A 298 -28.58 7.80 -8.20
N ALA A 299 -29.36 6.73 -8.30
CA ALA A 299 -28.85 5.42 -8.72
C ALA A 299 -29.44 5.09 -10.09
N VAL A 300 -28.60 4.57 -10.98
CA VAL A 300 -29.01 4.06 -12.29
C VAL A 300 -28.45 2.65 -12.45
N TRP A 301 -29.34 1.71 -12.72
CA TRP A 301 -29.04 0.41 -13.30
C TRP A 301 -29.34 0.45 -14.79
N SER A 302 -28.56 -0.30 -15.56
CA SER A 302 -28.89 -0.63 -16.93
C SER A 302 -28.35 -2.00 -17.32
N GLY A 303 -29.05 -2.70 -18.20
CA GLY A 303 -28.62 -4.00 -18.69
C GLY A 303 -29.71 -4.76 -19.44
N TYR A 304 -29.64 -6.09 -19.39
CA TYR A 304 -30.57 -6.97 -20.10
C TYR A 304 -31.32 -7.85 -19.10
N GLU A 305 -32.63 -8.02 -19.34
CA GLU A 305 -33.48 -8.86 -18.48
C GLU A 305 -33.06 -10.33 -18.49
N LYS A 306 -32.67 -10.82 -19.67
CA LYS A 306 -32.29 -12.22 -19.93
C LYS A 306 -31.25 -12.31 -21.04
N ALA A 307 -30.52 -13.42 -21.06
CA ALA A 307 -29.63 -13.75 -22.16
C ALA A 307 -30.46 -14.25 -23.35
N ILE A 308 -30.12 -13.81 -24.56
CA ILE A 308 -30.78 -14.22 -25.80
C ILE A 308 -29.70 -14.56 -26.83
N ALA A 309 -29.70 -15.82 -27.28
CA ALA A 309 -28.73 -16.30 -28.25
C ALA A 309 -28.81 -15.50 -29.56
N GLY A 310 -27.67 -14.99 -30.02
CA GLY A 310 -27.56 -14.21 -31.26
C GLY A 310 -28.07 -12.77 -31.20
N ALA A 311 -28.43 -12.25 -30.02
CA ALA A 311 -28.99 -10.89 -29.87
C ALA A 311 -28.08 -9.91 -29.09
N ASP A 312 -26.82 -10.28 -28.82
CA ASP A 312 -25.83 -9.45 -28.12
C ASP A 312 -26.34 -8.83 -26.80
N THR A 313 -27.07 -9.61 -25.99
CA THR A 313 -27.58 -9.22 -24.66
C THR A 313 -26.48 -9.19 -23.59
N TYR A 314 -25.38 -8.53 -23.88
CA TYR A 314 -24.24 -8.27 -23.01
C TYR A 314 -23.58 -6.95 -23.41
N PHE A 315 -22.72 -6.42 -22.55
CA PHE A 315 -22.03 -5.17 -22.83
C PHE A 315 -20.71 -5.42 -23.57
N SER A 316 -20.69 -5.09 -24.87
CA SER A 316 -19.45 -4.94 -25.63
C SER A 316 -18.70 -3.69 -25.19
N ARG A 317 -17.41 -3.56 -25.55
CA ARG A 317 -16.63 -2.35 -25.24
C ARG A 317 -17.31 -1.07 -25.77
N TRP A 318 -17.97 -1.15 -26.93
CA TRP A 318 -18.73 -0.04 -27.48
C TRP A 318 -19.93 0.32 -26.58
N LYS A 319 -20.74 -0.66 -26.14
CA LYS A 319 -21.87 -0.42 -25.24
C LYS A 319 -21.41 0.19 -23.90
N LEU A 320 -20.33 -0.34 -23.32
CA LEU A 320 -19.73 0.23 -22.09
C LEU A 320 -19.28 1.69 -22.29
N ASN A 321 -18.67 2.00 -23.45
CA ASN A 321 -18.18 3.34 -23.75
C ASN A 321 -19.32 4.36 -23.95
N MET A 322 -20.56 3.92 -24.22
CA MET A 322 -21.71 4.82 -24.23
C MET A 322 -21.98 5.42 -22.85
N ASN A 323 -21.59 4.72 -21.77
CA ASN A 323 -21.70 5.17 -20.39
C ASN A 323 -23.10 5.75 -20.07
N ILE A 324 -24.13 5.02 -20.47
CA ILE A 324 -25.53 5.46 -20.38
C ILE A 324 -25.93 5.82 -18.93
N PRO A 325 -25.56 5.05 -17.89
CA PRO A 325 -25.78 5.46 -16.50
C PRO A 325 -25.18 6.83 -16.17
N GLY A 326 -23.96 7.11 -16.64
CA GLY A 326 -23.31 8.40 -16.44
C GLY A 326 -24.01 9.55 -17.17
N ALA A 327 -24.45 9.32 -18.41
CA ALA A 327 -25.23 10.31 -19.17
C ALA A 327 -26.56 10.64 -18.47
N ILE A 328 -27.30 9.61 -18.02
CA ILE A 328 -28.57 9.78 -17.29
C ILE A 328 -28.34 10.60 -16.02
N ILE A 329 -27.36 10.22 -15.18
CA ILE A 329 -27.06 10.94 -13.95
C ILE A 329 -26.67 12.39 -14.25
N SER A 330 -25.84 12.63 -15.26
CA SER A 330 -25.40 13.97 -15.63
C SER A 330 -26.58 14.88 -16.00
N THR A 331 -27.53 14.38 -16.80
CA THR A 331 -28.76 15.09 -17.19
C THR A 331 -29.70 15.32 -16.00
N VAL A 332 -29.87 14.32 -15.14
CA VAL A 332 -30.71 14.44 -13.93
C VAL A 332 -30.09 15.43 -12.94
N LEU A 333 -28.77 15.46 -12.81
CA LEU A 333 -28.05 16.46 -11.99
C LEU A 333 -28.33 17.90 -12.47
N ASP A 334 -28.30 18.17 -13.78
CA ASP A 334 -28.63 19.49 -14.33
C ASP A 334 -30.09 19.88 -14.03
N THR A 335 -30.99 18.89 -14.10
CA THR A 335 -32.41 19.09 -13.77
C THR A 335 -32.60 19.39 -12.28
N LEU A 336 -31.90 18.69 -11.41
CA LEU A 336 -31.93 18.92 -9.97
C LEU A 336 -31.34 20.28 -9.60
N GLU A 337 -30.23 20.68 -10.22
CA GLU A 337 -29.67 22.03 -10.04
C GLU A 337 -30.69 23.10 -10.47
N SER A 338 -31.34 22.92 -11.61
CA SER A 338 -32.37 23.85 -12.09
C SER A 338 -33.58 23.94 -11.16
N ALA A 339 -34.00 22.80 -10.60
CA ALA A 339 -35.20 22.71 -9.75
C ALA A 339 -34.94 23.11 -8.28
N TYR A 340 -33.74 22.88 -7.75
CA TYR A 340 -33.42 23.01 -6.32
C TYR A 340 -32.21 23.91 -6.01
N GLY A 341 -31.59 24.50 -7.05
CA GLY A 341 -30.38 25.30 -6.97
C GLY A 341 -29.11 24.47 -6.83
N THR A 342 -27.97 25.11 -7.09
CA THR A 342 -26.63 24.52 -7.01
C THR A 342 -26.33 24.00 -5.59
N PRO A 343 -25.96 22.71 -5.42
CA PRO A 343 -25.59 22.17 -4.12
C PRO A 343 -24.19 22.62 -3.68
N GLY A 344 -23.99 22.70 -2.36
CA GLY A 344 -22.69 22.99 -1.76
C GLY A 344 -21.85 21.74 -1.49
N GLU A 345 -20.63 21.96 -1.00
CA GLU A 345 -19.72 20.90 -0.56
C GLU A 345 -20.22 20.18 0.70
N LEU A 346 -19.87 18.90 0.85
CA LEU A 346 -20.21 18.15 2.06
C LEU A 346 -19.38 18.70 3.22
N ALA A 347 -20.04 19.11 4.29
CA ALA A 347 -19.36 19.64 5.46
C ALA A 347 -18.52 18.54 6.13
N MET A 348 -17.24 18.82 6.35
CA MET A 348 -16.36 17.93 7.11
C MET A 348 -16.78 17.92 8.58
N PRO A 349 -17.13 16.76 9.16
CA PRO A 349 -17.46 16.68 10.58
C PRO A 349 -16.23 16.89 11.45
N GLU A 350 -16.45 17.28 12.71
CA GLU A 350 -15.39 17.33 13.72
C GLU A 350 -14.76 15.94 13.93
N GLY A 351 -13.55 15.91 14.49
CA GLY A 351 -12.85 14.66 14.77
C GLY A 351 -12.22 14.01 13.54
N ILE A 352 -11.96 14.75 12.47
CA ILE A 352 -11.11 14.34 11.34
C ILE A 352 -9.78 15.11 11.40
N SER A 353 -8.68 14.39 11.20
CA SER A 353 -7.32 14.93 11.13
C SER A 353 -6.67 14.58 9.80
N LYS A 354 -5.71 15.40 9.37
CA LYS A 354 -4.85 15.10 8.22
C LYS A 354 -3.54 14.50 8.73
N ILE A 355 -3.13 13.36 8.18
CA ILE A 355 -1.85 12.74 8.50
C ILE A 355 -1.01 12.54 7.25
N THR A 356 0.31 12.59 7.42
CA THR A 356 1.31 12.26 6.40
C THR A 356 2.13 11.09 6.94
N HIS A 357 2.15 9.97 6.23
CA HIS A 357 2.73 8.72 6.70
C HIS A 357 3.50 7.98 5.60
N ILE A 358 4.34 7.03 6.01
CA ILE A 358 5.04 6.12 5.12
C ILE A 358 4.05 5.09 4.55
N LYS A 359 4.07 4.87 3.23
CA LYS A 359 3.25 3.89 2.52
C LYS A 359 3.63 2.46 2.94
N GLY A 360 2.64 1.58 3.05
CA GLY A 360 2.82 0.18 3.40
C GLY A 360 2.97 -0.13 4.89
N LEU A 361 3.08 0.89 5.75
CA LEU A 361 3.19 0.71 7.20
C LEU A 361 1.87 0.98 7.92
N TYR A 362 1.46 0.04 8.78
CA TYR A 362 0.33 0.16 9.68
C TYR A 362 0.61 -0.58 11.00
N PRO A 363 0.40 0.03 12.20
CA PRO A 363 -0.05 1.40 12.46
C PRO A 363 0.82 2.47 11.79
N TYR A 364 0.23 3.64 11.50
CA TYR A 364 0.88 4.66 10.68
C TYR A 364 2.14 5.23 11.33
N VAL A 365 3.15 5.49 10.51
CA VAL A 365 4.45 6.02 10.92
C VAL A 365 4.73 7.33 10.18
N ALA A 366 5.22 8.33 10.90
CA ALA A 366 5.60 9.61 10.31
C ALA A 366 6.88 9.47 9.47
N PRO A 367 6.93 10.06 8.26
CA PRO A 367 8.18 10.16 7.51
C PRO A 367 9.07 11.25 8.09
N ASP A 368 10.37 11.13 7.85
CA ASP A 368 11.35 12.21 7.97
C ASP A 368 12.01 12.48 6.61
N ASP A 369 13.01 13.37 6.57
CA ASP A 369 13.69 13.78 5.35
C ASP A 369 14.50 12.64 4.67
N THR A 370 14.65 11.49 5.33
CA THR A 370 15.33 10.31 4.77
C THR A 370 14.40 9.45 3.91
N ILE A 371 13.08 9.61 4.06
CA ILE A 371 12.10 8.83 3.31
C ILE A 371 11.86 9.50 1.95
N PRO A 372 12.09 8.81 0.81
CA PRO A 372 11.77 9.39 -0.50
C PRO A 372 10.29 9.73 -0.61
N SER A 373 9.98 10.87 -1.23
CA SER A 373 8.60 11.40 -1.33
C SER A 373 7.62 10.42 -1.96
N ASP A 374 8.08 9.55 -2.86
CA ASP A 374 7.25 8.54 -3.53
C ASP A 374 6.71 7.47 -2.57
N TYR A 375 7.32 7.32 -1.39
CA TYR A 375 6.85 6.43 -0.32
C TYR A 375 6.08 7.16 0.78
N VAL A 376 5.78 8.44 0.58
CA VAL A 376 4.98 9.23 1.51
C VAL A 376 3.58 9.40 0.95
N ALA A 377 2.57 9.19 1.79
CA ALA A 377 1.18 9.45 1.45
C ALA A 377 0.56 10.38 2.50
N THR A 378 -0.41 11.19 2.05
CA THR A 378 -1.14 12.10 2.91
C THR A 378 -2.63 11.88 2.73
N GLY A 379 -3.35 11.76 3.83
CA GLY A 379 -4.78 11.47 3.82
C GLY A 379 -5.48 11.96 5.07
N LEU A 380 -6.80 11.84 5.05
CA LEU A 380 -7.68 12.15 6.16
C LEU A 380 -7.92 10.89 6.98
N VAL A 381 -8.01 11.03 8.30
CA VAL A 381 -8.25 9.94 9.24
C VAL A 381 -9.10 10.45 10.40
N LYS A 382 -9.85 9.56 11.04
CA LYS A 382 -10.48 9.83 12.34
C LYS A 382 -9.39 10.23 13.36
N THR A 383 -9.61 11.32 14.10
CA THR A 383 -8.59 11.97 14.94
C THR A 383 -8.05 11.05 16.03
N GLU A 384 -8.88 10.16 16.56
CA GLU A 384 -8.47 9.15 17.54
C GLU A 384 -7.40 8.17 16.99
N TYR A 385 -7.27 8.04 15.67
CA TYR A 385 -6.26 7.23 14.98
C TYR A 385 -5.14 8.07 14.32
N ALA A 386 -5.10 9.38 14.55
CA ALA A 386 -4.14 10.29 13.90
C ALA A 386 -2.72 10.21 14.49
N LYS A 387 -2.54 9.52 15.62
CA LYS A 387 -1.23 9.41 16.27
C LYS A 387 -0.30 8.53 15.44
N LEU A 388 0.78 9.14 14.96
CA LEU A 388 1.84 8.47 14.21
C LEU A 388 2.91 7.88 15.14
N GLY A 389 3.38 6.69 14.81
CA GLY A 389 4.58 6.08 15.40
C GLY A 389 5.86 6.55 14.71
N THR A 390 6.98 5.96 15.15
CA THR A 390 8.30 6.09 14.53
C THR A 390 8.72 4.76 13.92
N TYR A 391 9.45 4.79 12.80
CA TYR A 391 9.93 3.57 12.14
C TYR A 391 11.01 2.85 12.95
N THR A 392 11.56 3.48 14.00
CA THR A 392 12.63 2.92 14.84
C THR A 392 12.28 1.56 15.43
N ASN A 393 11.00 1.30 15.70
CA ASN A 393 10.55 0.00 16.22
C ASN A 393 10.62 -1.13 15.18
N LEU A 394 10.75 -0.80 13.88
CA LEU A 394 10.95 -1.78 12.81
C LEU A 394 12.42 -2.22 12.69
N ILE A 395 13.35 -1.48 13.31
CA ILE A 395 14.77 -1.82 13.33
C ILE A 395 14.99 -2.90 14.39
N THR A 396 15.07 -4.15 13.95
CA THR A 396 15.28 -5.29 14.86
C THR A 396 16.77 -5.54 15.10
N THR A 397 17.13 -6.04 16.28
CA THR A 397 18.51 -6.47 16.55
C THR A 397 18.92 -7.61 15.61
N PRO A 398 20.07 -7.50 14.92
CA PRO A 398 20.62 -8.62 14.14
C PRO A 398 20.79 -9.88 14.99
N GLN A 399 20.72 -11.06 14.35
CA GLN A 399 20.96 -12.33 15.03
C GLN A 399 22.34 -12.36 15.71
N ASN A 400 22.46 -13.14 16.78
CA ASN A 400 23.72 -13.24 17.51
C ASN A 400 24.84 -13.83 16.64
N LEU A 401 26.02 -13.23 16.72
CA LEU A 401 27.25 -13.74 16.11
C LEU A 401 27.73 -14.96 16.91
N SER A 402 27.76 -16.13 16.26
CA SER A 402 28.12 -17.40 16.88
C SER A 402 29.62 -17.61 17.01
N SER A 403 30.41 -17.13 16.06
CA SER A 403 31.87 -17.18 16.10
C SER A 403 32.51 -16.01 15.36
N PHE A 404 33.70 -15.64 15.81
CA PHE A 404 34.54 -14.63 15.19
C PHE A 404 36.01 -14.97 15.44
N THR A 405 36.85 -14.79 14.43
CA THR A 405 38.29 -14.90 14.56
C THR A 405 38.97 -13.68 13.95
N ALA A 406 40.06 -13.26 14.56
CA ALA A 406 40.96 -12.25 14.02
C ALA A 406 42.40 -12.61 14.38
N ALA A 407 43.31 -12.53 13.41
CA ALA A 407 44.72 -12.81 13.62
C ALA A 407 45.59 -11.89 12.77
N TYR A 408 46.75 -11.50 13.31
CA TYR A 408 47.76 -10.78 12.55
C TYR A 408 48.49 -11.72 11.58
N ASP A 409 48.59 -11.34 10.32
CA ASP A 409 49.43 -11.99 9.32
C ASP A 409 50.72 -11.20 9.15
N ASP A 410 51.78 -11.71 9.78
CA ASP A 410 53.11 -11.13 9.72
C ASP A 410 53.64 -11.00 8.29
N ASN A 411 53.26 -11.87 7.35
CA ASN A 411 53.85 -11.87 6.01
C ASN A 411 53.31 -10.71 5.18
N ASN A 412 52.02 -10.42 5.33
CA ASN A 412 51.30 -9.43 4.54
C ASN A 412 51.07 -8.11 5.28
N ASP A 413 51.41 -8.05 6.57
CA ASP A 413 51.20 -6.87 7.44
C ASP A 413 49.69 -6.53 7.58
N THR A 414 48.85 -7.57 7.51
CA THR A 414 47.39 -7.46 7.55
C THR A 414 46.83 -8.10 8.81
N VAL A 415 45.61 -7.72 9.18
CA VAL A 415 44.77 -8.49 10.08
C VAL A 415 43.77 -9.27 9.23
N ASN A 416 43.72 -10.58 9.45
CA ASN A 416 42.74 -11.47 8.84
C ASN A 416 41.56 -11.61 9.78
N PHE A 417 40.37 -11.28 9.29
CA PHE A 417 39.10 -11.36 10.00
C PHE A 417 38.24 -12.45 9.37
N ALA A 418 37.58 -13.25 10.20
CA ALA A 418 36.52 -14.15 9.76
C ALA A 418 35.37 -14.17 10.76
N TRP A 419 34.19 -13.80 10.30
CA TRP A 419 32.93 -13.88 11.02
C TRP A 419 32.24 -15.19 10.66
N ALA A 420 31.37 -15.70 11.53
CA ALA A 420 30.35 -16.63 11.07
C ALA A 420 29.51 -15.94 9.97
N PRO A 421 29.05 -16.66 8.92
CA PRO A 421 28.14 -16.09 7.94
C PRO A 421 26.82 -15.67 8.59
N TYR A 422 26.27 -14.52 8.19
CA TYR A 422 24.96 -14.11 8.66
C TYR A 422 23.89 -15.11 8.16
N PRO A 423 23.01 -15.64 9.03
CA PRO A 423 22.13 -16.76 8.64
C PRO A 423 21.09 -16.43 7.57
N ASP A 424 20.71 -15.17 7.43
CA ASP A 424 19.73 -14.71 6.43
C ASP A 424 20.42 -13.87 5.34
N ALA A 425 20.80 -14.54 4.24
CA ALA A 425 21.49 -13.91 3.13
C ALA A 425 20.69 -12.77 2.47
N ALA A 426 19.35 -12.76 2.56
CA ALA A 426 18.54 -11.70 1.97
C ALA A 426 18.75 -10.36 2.69
N LYS A 427 19.12 -10.38 3.98
CA LYS A 427 19.40 -9.16 4.75
C LYS A 427 20.78 -8.57 4.51
N LEU A 428 21.64 -9.25 3.76
CA LEU A 428 22.97 -8.76 3.37
C LEU A 428 22.94 -7.87 2.11
N VAL A 429 21.77 -7.72 1.49
CA VAL A 429 21.56 -6.89 0.31
C VAL A 429 20.46 -5.88 0.64
N GLU A 430 20.62 -4.64 0.19
CA GLU A 430 19.54 -3.65 0.29
C GLU A 430 18.43 -4.04 -0.70
N GLU A 431 17.19 -4.06 -0.22
CA GLU A 431 16.05 -4.33 -1.09
C GLU A 431 15.92 -3.23 -2.16
N SER A 432 15.55 -3.63 -3.37
CA SER A 432 15.29 -2.68 -4.45
C SER A 432 14.12 -1.74 -4.12
N HIS A 433 14.18 -0.51 -4.61
CA HIS A 433 13.13 0.51 -4.46
C HIS A 433 12.03 0.38 -5.54
N ASP A 434 11.64 -0.85 -5.90
CA ASP A 434 10.58 -1.12 -6.87
C ASP A 434 9.17 -0.95 -6.25
N ASP A 435 8.09 -1.28 -6.98
CA ASP A 435 6.66 -1.11 -6.62
C ASP A 435 6.20 -1.96 -5.39
N LYS A 436 7.13 -2.26 -4.48
CA LYS A 436 6.98 -3.04 -3.26
C LYS A 436 6.69 -2.15 -2.04
N THR A 437 6.33 -2.80 -0.94
CA THR A 437 6.14 -2.16 0.38
C THR A 437 7.44 -1.56 0.86
N PHE A 438 7.32 -0.45 1.58
CA PHE A 438 8.46 0.17 2.26
C PHE A 438 9.28 -0.89 3.00
N ASP A 439 10.58 -0.96 2.69
CA ASP A 439 11.51 -1.83 3.39
C ASP A 439 12.45 -0.99 4.28
N ILE A 440 12.62 -1.46 5.52
CA ILE A 440 13.41 -0.74 6.53
C ILE A 440 14.90 -0.65 6.15
N SER A 441 15.39 -1.57 5.30
CA SER A 441 16.77 -1.56 4.80
C SER A 441 17.11 -0.31 3.99
N TRP A 442 16.14 0.41 3.43
CA TRP A 442 16.41 1.67 2.74
C TRP A 442 16.93 2.75 3.69
N ILE A 443 16.49 2.70 4.96
CA ILE A 443 16.95 3.59 6.02
C ILE A 443 18.20 3.01 6.69
N THR A 444 18.17 1.73 7.08
CA THR A 444 19.25 1.14 7.88
C THR A 444 20.45 0.73 7.04
N GLY A 445 20.29 0.59 5.73
CA GLY A 445 21.18 -0.21 4.89
C GLY A 445 21.07 -1.71 5.20
N PRO A 446 21.75 -2.56 4.42
CA PRO A 446 21.83 -4.00 4.68
C PRO A 446 22.62 -4.29 5.96
N ILE A 447 22.51 -5.52 6.45
CA ILE A 447 23.39 -6.04 7.49
C ILE A 447 24.79 -6.25 6.92
N THR A 448 25.79 -5.85 7.69
CA THR A 448 27.21 -5.89 7.36
C THR A 448 28.02 -6.53 8.48
N TYR A 449 29.21 -7.01 8.14
CA TYR A 449 30.19 -7.58 9.06
C TYR A 449 31.06 -6.47 9.61
N LYS A 450 30.99 -6.24 10.92
CA LYS A 450 31.70 -5.16 11.60
C LYS A 450 32.70 -5.69 12.61
N ALA A 451 33.80 -4.97 12.80
CA ALA A 451 34.74 -5.23 13.89
C ALA A 451 35.28 -3.95 14.50
N ARG A 452 35.54 -3.98 15.81
CA ARG A 452 36.16 -2.88 16.56
C ARG A 452 37.51 -3.34 17.09
N ILE A 453 38.55 -2.59 16.78
CA ILE A 453 39.94 -2.90 17.12
C ILE A 453 40.39 -1.95 18.22
N VAL A 454 40.88 -2.50 19.33
CA VAL A 454 41.26 -1.76 20.54
C VAL A 454 42.69 -2.13 20.94
N GLN A 455 43.50 -1.11 21.19
CA GLN A 455 44.81 -1.21 21.84
C GLN A 455 44.89 -0.18 22.96
N ASN A 456 45.51 -0.52 24.08
CA ASN A 456 45.71 0.41 25.21
C ASN A 456 44.41 1.14 25.63
N SER A 457 43.29 0.41 25.63
CA SER A 457 41.95 0.93 25.93
C SER A 457 41.40 1.99 24.97
N ALA A 458 42.05 2.24 23.83
CA ALA A 458 41.59 3.14 22.78
C ALA A 458 41.17 2.37 21.53
N VAL A 459 40.07 2.79 20.89
CA VAL A 459 39.66 2.25 19.58
C VAL A 459 40.63 2.78 18.52
N VAL A 460 41.38 1.87 17.90
CA VAL A 460 42.34 2.19 16.84
C VAL A 460 41.64 2.26 15.48
N ALA A 461 40.74 1.32 15.22
CA ALA A 461 39.99 1.27 13.98
C ALA A 461 38.64 0.55 14.14
N THR A 462 37.71 0.88 13.26
CA THR A 462 36.48 0.13 13.04
C THR A 462 36.43 -0.38 11.61
N ILE A 463 35.90 -1.59 11.44
CA ILE A 463 35.73 -2.28 10.17
C ILE A 463 34.23 -2.36 9.89
N ASN A 464 33.86 -2.07 8.65
CA ASN A 464 32.55 -2.36 8.08
C ASN A 464 32.79 -3.01 6.71
N TYR A 465 32.25 -4.21 6.48
CA TYR A 465 32.49 -4.98 5.28
C TYR A 465 31.28 -5.84 4.89
N THR A 466 31.17 -6.18 3.61
CA THR A 466 30.00 -6.88 3.05
C THR A 466 30.17 -8.40 2.97
N ALA A 467 31.37 -8.92 3.24
CA ALA A 467 31.64 -10.36 3.28
C ALA A 467 32.13 -10.81 4.66
N ASP A 468 31.97 -12.09 4.92
CA ASP A 468 32.29 -12.77 6.18
C ASP A 468 33.80 -13.01 6.38
N GLN A 469 34.64 -12.62 5.42
CA GLN A 469 36.10 -12.67 5.51
C GLN A 469 36.75 -11.42 4.94
N LEU A 470 37.78 -10.92 5.62
CA LEU A 470 38.55 -9.75 5.19
C LEU A 470 40.02 -9.93 5.57
N SER A 471 40.94 -9.54 4.69
CA SER A 471 42.34 -9.31 5.04
C SER A 471 42.67 -7.86 4.76
N LYS A 472 43.10 -7.10 5.77
CA LYS A 472 43.31 -5.65 5.64
C LYS A 472 44.46 -5.14 6.51
N VAL A 473 45.28 -4.25 5.96
CA VAL A 473 46.28 -3.48 6.73
C VAL A 473 45.55 -2.49 7.63
N ILE A 474 45.88 -2.47 8.92
CA ILE A 474 45.26 -1.58 9.90
C ILE A 474 46.26 -0.51 10.31
N ASP A 475 46.05 0.71 9.82
CA ASP A 475 46.88 1.85 10.18
C ASP A 475 46.73 2.18 11.67
N GLY A 476 47.85 2.59 12.29
CA GLY A 476 47.87 3.03 13.69
C GLY A 476 48.06 1.93 14.74
N LEU A 477 48.08 0.65 14.34
CA LEU A 477 48.44 -0.45 15.26
C LEU A 477 49.86 -0.27 15.77
N GLN A 478 49.99 -0.19 17.10
CA GLN A 478 51.28 -0.18 17.76
C GLN A 478 51.90 -1.58 17.72
N PRO A 479 53.23 -1.68 17.48
CA PRO A 479 53.94 -2.95 17.52
C PRO A 479 54.03 -3.52 18.94
N ASP A 480 54.20 -4.82 19.05
CA ASP A 480 54.37 -5.55 20.33
C ASP A 480 53.31 -5.18 21.39
N THR A 481 52.06 -5.03 20.96
CA THR A 481 50.96 -4.55 21.80
C THR A 481 49.79 -5.52 21.73
N ASP A 482 49.23 -5.86 22.88
CA ASP A 482 48.02 -6.67 22.95
C ASP A 482 46.87 -5.92 22.27
N THR A 483 46.25 -6.58 21.31
CA THR A 483 45.25 -6.02 20.40
C THR A 483 43.99 -6.85 20.52
N GLN A 484 42.93 -6.23 21.04
CA GLN A 484 41.63 -6.85 21.11
C GLN A 484 40.83 -6.48 19.86
N VAL A 485 40.21 -7.47 19.24
CA VAL A 485 39.31 -7.27 18.10
C VAL A 485 37.98 -7.92 18.43
N CYS A 486 36.91 -7.13 18.40
CA CYS A 486 35.55 -7.58 18.66
C CYS A 486 34.73 -7.53 17.37
N GLY A 487 34.30 -8.68 16.86
CA GLY A 487 33.43 -8.80 15.69
C GLY A 487 31.95 -8.84 16.07
N TYR A 488 31.10 -8.28 15.22
CA TYR A 488 29.63 -8.26 15.37
C TYR A 488 28.97 -8.02 14.00
N TYR A 489 27.65 -8.26 13.90
CA TYR A 489 26.85 -7.82 12.78
C TYR A 489 26.17 -6.48 13.11
N GLY A 490 26.09 -5.59 12.13
CA GLY A 490 25.38 -4.32 12.29
C GLY A 490 24.85 -3.81 10.95
N TYR A 491 23.91 -2.88 11.00
CA TYR A 491 23.37 -2.26 9.80
C TYR A 491 24.36 -1.26 9.19
N GLU A 492 24.45 -1.19 7.87
CA GLU A 492 25.43 -0.35 7.17
C GLU A 492 25.31 1.14 7.55
N LYS A 493 24.08 1.68 7.55
CA LYS A 493 23.75 3.10 7.78
C LYS A 493 23.24 3.37 9.20
N ASN A 494 23.15 2.34 10.06
CA ASN A 494 22.72 2.47 11.45
C ASN A 494 23.68 1.75 12.42
N ASP A 495 24.40 2.53 13.23
CA ASP A 495 25.35 2.02 14.23
C ASP A 495 24.74 1.82 15.63
N THR A 496 23.46 2.14 15.82
CA THR A 496 22.82 2.09 17.15
C THR A 496 22.31 0.70 17.53
N VAL A 497 22.07 -0.16 16.54
CA VAL A 497 21.53 -1.51 16.73
C VAL A 497 22.46 -2.53 16.10
N ALA A 498 22.99 -3.44 16.92
CA ALA A 498 23.98 -4.45 16.52
C ALA A 498 23.77 -5.78 17.27
N SER A 499 24.34 -6.87 16.76
CA SER A 499 24.39 -8.16 17.45
C SER A 499 25.26 -8.11 18.71
N ASN A 500 25.37 -9.23 19.44
CA ASN A 500 26.46 -9.39 20.41
C ASN A 500 27.84 -9.26 19.74
N GLU A 501 28.82 -8.81 20.52
CA GLU A 501 30.23 -8.84 20.15
C GLU A 501 30.86 -10.19 20.53
N VAL A 502 31.74 -10.71 19.67
CA VAL A 502 32.64 -11.83 19.97
C VAL A 502 34.08 -11.32 19.82
N CYS A 503 34.83 -11.33 20.92
CA CYS A 503 36.16 -10.73 20.97
C CYS A 503 37.27 -11.77 20.98
N VAL A 504 38.36 -11.49 20.25
CA VAL A 504 39.62 -12.21 20.31
C VAL A 504 40.75 -11.25 20.64
N THR A 505 41.84 -11.75 21.21
CA THR A 505 43.04 -10.95 21.49
C THR A 505 44.24 -11.62 20.85
N PHE A 506 45.03 -10.85 20.12
CA PHE A 506 46.35 -11.26 19.65
C PHE A 506 47.36 -10.16 19.98
N ARG A 507 48.64 -10.49 19.98
CA ARG A 507 49.70 -9.51 20.15
C ARG A 507 50.26 -9.14 18.78
N THR A 508 50.30 -7.84 18.45
CA THR A 508 50.94 -7.39 17.21
C THR A 508 52.42 -7.76 17.22
N PRO A 509 53.02 -8.03 16.06
CA PRO A 509 54.44 -8.33 16.00
C PRO A 509 55.29 -7.14 16.45
N VAL A 510 56.50 -7.45 16.89
CA VAL A 510 57.54 -6.43 17.06
C VAL A 510 57.74 -5.65 15.77
N ALA A 511 58.02 -4.35 15.92
CA ALA A 511 58.21 -3.44 14.80
C ALA A 511 59.22 -4.01 13.80
N LYS A 512 58.97 -3.85 12.49
CA LYS A 512 59.91 -4.24 11.45
C LYS A 512 60.60 -3.01 10.85
N VAL A 513 61.84 -3.18 10.43
CA VAL A 513 62.62 -2.14 9.74
C VAL A 513 63.08 -2.67 8.37
N ALA A 514 63.04 -1.81 7.35
CA ALA A 514 63.58 -2.14 6.04
C ALA A 514 65.11 -2.27 6.11
N VAL A 515 65.62 -3.39 5.62
CA VAL A 515 67.06 -3.64 5.48
C VAL A 515 67.57 -2.81 4.30
N PRO A 516 68.47 -1.84 4.52
CA PRO A 516 69.00 -0.98 3.47
C PRO A 516 69.89 -1.77 2.52
N SER A 517 70.27 -1.16 1.39
CA SER A 517 71.21 -1.71 0.42
C SER A 517 72.51 -0.90 0.41
N TYR A 518 73.27 -0.99 1.51
CA TYR A 518 74.54 -0.27 1.64
C TYR A 518 75.68 -1.06 1.00
N SER A 519 76.59 -0.38 0.33
CA SER A 519 77.82 -1.01 -0.18
C SER A 519 78.87 -1.17 0.92
N ASP A 520 78.85 -0.32 1.95
CA ASP A 520 79.79 -0.31 3.06
C ASP A 520 79.21 -1.08 4.27
N PRO A 521 79.87 -2.16 4.76
CA PRO A 521 79.39 -2.94 5.89
C PRO A 521 79.29 -2.15 7.20
N ARG A 522 80.04 -1.04 7.37
CA ARG A 522 79.97 -0.18 8.57
C ARG A 522 78.59 0.47 8.73
N GLN A 523 77.96 0.82 7.62
CA GLN A 523 76.64 1.44 7.62
C GLN A 523 75.54 0.49 8.12
N TYR A 524 75.72 -0.83 7.97
CA TYR A 524 74.81 -1.82 8.55
C TYR A 524 74.91 -1.90 10.07
N VAL A 525 76.10 -1.68 10.66
CA VAL A 525 76.27 -1.62 12.12
C VAL A 525 75.57 -0.40 12.69
N GLU A 526 75.73 0.77 12.05
CA GLU A 526 75.02 2.00 12.42
C GLU A 526 73.51 1.84 12.31
N TRP A 527 73.03 1.31 11.17
CA TRP A 527 71.61 1.03 10.96
C TRP A 527 71.07 -0.01 11.95
N GLY A 528 71.85 -1.04 12.26
CA GLY A 528 71.50 -2.08 13.21
C GLY A 528 71.31 -1.52 14.61
N ASN A 529 72.28 -0.74 15.10
CA ASN A 529 72.19 -0.05 16.39
C ASN A 529 70.99 0.91 16.45
N ALA A 530 70.77 1.71 15.40
CA ALA A 530 69.64 2.65 15.34
C ALA A 530 68.26 1.97 15.35
N ASN A 531 68.18 0.71 14.93
CA ASN A 531 66.93 -0.03 14.82
C ASN A 531 66.84 -1.24 15.76
N GLY A 532 67.79 -1.42 16.68
CA GLY A 532 67.82 -2.54 17.60
C GLY A 532 67.97 -3.90 16.90
N ILE A 533 68.72 -3.97 15.79
CA ILE A 533 69.06 -5.19 15.06
C ILE A 533 70.52 -5.56 15.37
N THR A 534 70.75 -6.80 15.79
CA THR A 534 72.09 -7.32 16.01
C THR A 534 72.73 -7.70 14.68
N ILE A 535 73.91 -7.16 14.37
CA ILE A 535 74.63 -7.43 13.12
C ILE A 535 75.73 -8.47 13.37
N ASN A 536 75.59 -9.64 12.78
CA ASN A 536 76.63 -10.66 12.68
C ASN A 536 77.41 -10.53 11.36
N ARG A 537 78.62 -11.09 11.31
CA ARG A 537 79.44 -11.20 10.08
C ARG A 537 79.78 -12.66 9.81
N ALA A 538 79.69 -13.11 8.56
CA ALA A 538 79.96 -14.50 8.17
C ALA A 538 81.35 -14.74 7.52
N VAL A 539 82.35 -13.88 7.74
CA VAL A 539 83.71 -14.12 7.26
C VAL A 539 84.71 -13.97 8.39
N GLY A 540 85.57 -14.97 8.53
CA GLY A 540 86.51 -15.18 9.63
C GLY A 540 87.31 -13.95 10.06
N ASP A 541 87.50 -13.90 11.38
CA ASP A 541 88.34 -13.00 12.17
C ASP A 541 87.81 -11.63 12.62
N THR A 542 88.35 -11.25 13.79
CA THR A 542 87.93 -10.25 14.78
C THR A 542 87.69 -8.82 14.30
N ILE A 543 86.93 -8.07 15.12
CA ILE A 543 86.30 -6.74 15.00
C ILE A 543 87.15 -5.59 14.41
N ALA A 544 88.46 -5.75 14.17
CA ALA A 544 89.38 -4.64 13.90
C ALA A 544 89.54 -4.20 12.42
N SER A 545 88.97 -4.87 11.41
CA SER A 545 89.05 -4.40 10.01
C SER A 545 87.76 -4.63 9.20
N MET A 546 86.90 -3.60 9.13
CA MET A 546 85.74 -3.56 8.23
C MET A 546 86.17 -3.09 6.83
N SER A 547 87.06 -3.83 6.16
CA SER A 547 87.40 -3.61 4.74
C SER A 547 86.64 -4.62 3.86
N GLY A 548 86.20 -4.20 2.66
CA GLY A 548 85.41 -5.02 1.71
C GLY A 548 84.08 -4.41 1.29
N ARG A 549 83.35 -5.08 0.38
CA ARG A 549 82.01 -4.68 -0.09
C ARG A 549 80.96 -5.71 0.33
N VAL A 550 79.75 -5.24 0.63
CA VAL A 550 78.63 -6.11 1.01
C VAL A 550 78.23 -6.96 -0.19
N GLN A 551 78.26 -8.28 0.00
CA GLN A 551 77.82 -9.28 -0.97
C GLN A 551 76.33 -9.58 -0.81
N ASP A 552 75.89 -9.80 0.43
CA ASP A 552 74.53 -10.20 0.78
C ASP A 552 74.27 -9.91 2.26
N VAL A 553 73.01 -9.78 2.64
CA VAL A 553 72.58 -9.71 4.05
C VAL A 553 71.55 -10.78 4.25
N ARG A 554 71.77 -11.67 5.21
CA ARG A 554 70.88 -12.80 5.47
C ARG A 554 70.27 -12.76 6.87
N ASP A 555 69.03 -13.22 6.99
CA ASP A 555 68.42 -13.47 8.30
C ASP A 555 69.03 -14.70 9.00
N SER A 556 68.56 -14.98 10.21
CA SER A 556 68.99 -16.14 11.00
C SER A 556 68.68 -17.50 10.34
N ASN A 557 67.79 -17.53 9.34
CA ASN A 557 67.43 -18.72 8.59
C ASN A 557 68.25 -18.85 7.29
N GLY A 558 69.17 -17.92 7.02
CA GLY A 558 70.03 -17.93 5.84
C GLY A 558 69.37 -17.37 4.57
N ASN A 559 68.22 -16.70 4.68
CA ASN A 559 67.55 -16.08 3.53
C ASN A 559 68.11 -14.68 3.27
N SER A 560 68.33 -14.31 2.01
CA SER A 560 68.68 -12.93 1.65
C SER A 560 67.54 -11.96 1.98
N VAL A 561 67.87 -10.89 2.71
CA VAL A 561 66.93 -9.90 3.25
C VAL A 561 67.22 -8.47 2.84
N ILE A 562 68.19 -8.20 1.96
CA ILE A 562 68.39 -6.84 1.42
C ILE A 562 67.10 -6.35 0.75
N GLY A 563 66.66 -5.13 1.09
CA GLY A 563 65.42 -4.55 0.59
C GLY A 563 64.13 -5.14 1.21
N LYS A 564 64.24 -6.15 2.08
CA LYS A 564 63.12 -6.72 2.83
C LYS A 564 63.03 -6.11 4.22
N LYS A 565 61.90 -6.31 4.90
CA LYS A 565 61.72 -5.88 6.31
C LYS A 565 62.13 -7.00 7.28
N VAL A 566 62.89 -6.67 8.32
CA VAL A 566 63.24 -7.59 9.42
C VAL A 566 62.75 -7.07 10.76
N LYS A 567 62.39 -7.98 11.67
CA LYS A 567 61.86 -7.66 13.02
C LYS A 567 62.95 -6.99 13.86
N LYS A 568 62.67 -5.84 14.48
CA LYS A 568 63.53 -5.23 15.51
C LYS A 568 63.80 -6.26 16.61
N GLY A 569 65.04 -6.34 17.09
CA GLY A 569 65.56 -7.38 17.98
C GLY A 569 66.13 -8.62 17.26
N SER A 570 66.00 -8.73 15.94
CA SER A 570 66.55 -9.88 15.18
C SER A 570 68.06 -9.77 14.98
N ILE A 571 68.66 -10.91 14.62
CA ILE A 571 70.03 -11.00 14.17
C ILE A 571 70.02 -11.10 12.64
N VAL A 572 70.79 -10.25 11.96
CA VAL A 572 71.09 -10.39 10.52
C VAL A 572 72.59 -10.51 10.32
N THR A 573 72.99 -11.31 9.34
CA THR A 573 74.39 -11.59 9.04
C THR A 573 74.78 -10.94 7.72
N VAL A 574 75.79 -10.07 7.76
CA VAL A 574 76.33 -9.39 6.58
C VAL A 574 77.47 -10.21 6.01
N TYR A 575 77.33 -10.61 4.76
CA TYR A 575 78.36 -11.30 3.97
C TYR A 575 79.14 -10.27 3.18
N ILE A 576 80.46 -10.34 3.26
CA ILE A 576 81.37 -9.33 2.72
C ILE A 576 82.36 -10.05 1.83
N TYR A 577 82.62 -9.52 0.63
CA TYR A 577 83.74 -9.93 -0.22
C TYR A 577 84.83 -8.87 -0.19
N PHE A 578 86.07 -9.31 -0.33
CA PHE A 578 87.25 -8.45 -0.34
C PHE A 578 87.70 -8.14 -1.76
#